data_AF-A0A9E7KNR6-F1
#
_entry.id   AF-A0A9E7KNR6-F1
#
_cell.length_a   1.000
_cell.length_b   1.000
_cell.length_c   1.000
_cell.angle_alpha   90.00
_cell.angle_beta   90.00
_cell.angle_gamma   90.00
#
_symmetry.space_group_name_H-M   'P 1'
#
loop_
_entity.id
_entity.type
_entity.pdbx_description
1 polymer ?
#
loop_
_entity_poly.entity_id
_entity_poly.type
_entity_poly.pdbx_seq_one_letter_code
_entity_poly.pdbx_strand_id
1 'polypeptide(L)'
;ILQQIPVEQRRQAADAIALEAYWRVQDPVYGSVGVISMLQREISVAQRELAETQAQVSMYTAQVQSQSNQITQVQYLVDNAHLIPNQPPIHGLCQPPDIP
;
A
#
# COMPACT_ATOMS: atom_id res chain seq x y z
N ILE A 1 -39.81 20.52 -15.83
CA ILE A 1 -38.83 19.77 -15.00
C ILE A 1 -39.49 19.26 -13.71
N LEU A 2 -39.85 20.10 -12.73
CA LEU A 2 -40.41 19.63 -11.45
C LEU A 2 -41.69 18.77 -11.55
N GLN A 3 -42.58 19.03 -12.52
CA GLN A 3 -43.78 18.23 -12.71
C GLN A 3 -43.50 16.77 -13.14
N GLN A 4 -42.32 16.51 -13.70
CA GLN A 4 -41.88 15.16 -14.11
C GLN A 4 -41.21 14.39 -12.94
N ILE A 5 -41.05 15.02 -11.78
CA ILE A 5 -40.41 14.45 -10.59
C ILE A 5 -41.51 14.04 -9.58
N PRO A 6 -41.37 12.90 -8.88
CA PRO A 6 -42.27 12.52 -7.78
C PRO A 6 -42.38 13.65 -6.74
N VAL A 7 -43.59 13.89 -6.21
CA VAL A 7 -43.87 15.03 -5.32
C VAL A 7 -42.88 15.13 -4.16
N GLU A 8 -42.57 13.99 -3.53
CA GLU A 8 -41.64 13.90 -2.39
C GLU A 8 -40.22 14.41 -2.70
N GLN A 9 -39.78 14.32 -3.95
CA GLN A 9 -38.44 14.72 -4.38
C GLN A 9 -38.41 16.13 -4.99
N ARG A 10 -39.57 16.74 -5.26
CA ARG A 10 -39.64 18.05 -5.95
C ARG A 10 -38.95 19.16 -5.19
N ARG A 11 -39.04 19.16 -3.85
CA ARG A 11 -38.36 20.16 -3.01
C ARG A 11 -36.85 20.09 -3.23
N GLN A 12 -36.26 18.91 -3.07
CA GLN A 12 -34.83 18.69 -3.26
C GLN A 12 -34.39 19.02 -4.69
N ALA A 13 -35.20 18.67 -5.69
CA ALA A 13 -34.92 19.02 -7.08
C ALA A 13 -34.96 20.54 -7.31
N ALA A 14 -35.92 21.26 -6.71
CA ALA A 14 -35.98 22.71 -6.80
C ALA A 14 -34.77 23.37 -6.13
N ASP A 15 -34.35 22.87 -4.96
CA ASP A 15 -33.15 23.33 -4.26
C ASP A 15 -31.90 23.12 -5.13
N ALA A 16 -31.75 21.95 -5.76
CA ALA A 16 -30.64 21.64 -6.65
C ALA A 16 -30.60 22.55 -7.89
N ILE A 17 -31.76 22.81 -8.52
CA ILE A 17 -31.87 23.71 -9.68
C ILE A 17 -31.50 25.15 -9.28
N ALA A 18 -31.96 25.61 -8.11
CA ALA A 18 -31.63 26.94 -7.61
C ALA A 18 -30.13 27.08 -7.33
N LEU A 19 -29.50 26.05 -6.75
CA LEU A 19 -28.06 25.99 -6.54
C LEU A 19 -27.28 26.02 -7.87
N GLU A 20 -27.67 25.22 -8.86
CA GLU A 20 -27.04 25.24 -10.18
C GLU A 20 -27.15 26.62 -10.83
N ALA A 21 -28.33 27.24 -10.78
CA ALA A 21 -28.55 28.57 -11.32
C ALA A 21 -27.69 29.63 -10.60
N TYR A 22 -27.59 29.57 -9.27
CA TYR A 22 -26.72 30.43 -8.49
C TYR A 22 -25.27 30.34 -8.97
N TRP A 23 -24.76 29.12 -9.15
CA TRP A 23 -23.39 28.91 -9.62
C TRP A 23 -23.18 29.41 -11.05
N ARG A 24 -24.16 29.26 -11.96
CA ARG A 24 -24.07 29.81 -13.32
C ARG A 24 -24.07 31.34 -13.35
N VAL A 25 -24.67 32.01 -12.36
CA VAL A 25 -24.58 33.47 -12.24
C VAL A 25 -23.17 33.90 -11.85
N GLN A 26 -22.51 33.14 -10.95
CA GLN A 26 -21.15 33.44 -10.51
C GLN A 26 -20.10 33.04 -11.56
N ASP A 27 -20.29 31.90 -12.22
CA ASP A 27 -19.43 31.36 -13.27
C ASP A 27 -20.32 30.93 -14.46
N PRO A 28 -20.50 31.78 -15.48
CA PRO A 28 -21.38 31.49 -16.60
C PRO A 28 -20.83 30.42 -17.56
N VAL A 29 -19.55 30.07 -17.47
CA VAL A 29 -18.94 29.07 -18.34
C VAL A 29 -19.02 27.69 -17.69
N TYR A 30 -18.59 27.56 -16.44
CA TYR A 30 -18.47 26.27 -15.77
C TYR A 30 -19.46 26.06 -14.62
N GLY A 31 -19.99 27.11 -14.00
CA GLY A 31 -20.95 27.02 -12.90
C GLY A 31 -20.56 26.00 -11.82
N SER A 32 -21.49 25.12 -11.44
CA SER A 32 -21.22 24.05 -10.47
C SER A 32 -20.24 22.99 -10.98
N VAL A 33 -20.08 22.83 -12.31
CA VAL A 33 -19.12 21.90 -12.91
C VAL A 33 -17.68 22.32 -12.62
N GLY A 34 -17.41 23.63 -12.54
CA GLY A 34 -16.10 24.15 -12.12
C GLY A 34 -15.74 23.67 -10.71
N VAL A 35 -16.68 23.80 -9.77
CA VAL A 35 -16.53 23.34 -8.38
C VAL A 35 -16.32 21.82 -8.33
N ILE A 36 -17.14 21.05 -9.06
CA ILE A 36 -17.01 19.59 -9.13
C ILE A 36 -15.63 19.19 -9.66
N SER A 37 -15.15 19.85 -10.72
CA SER A 37 -13.87 19.56 -11.35
C SER A 37 -12.69 19.86 -10.42
N MET A 38 -12.79 20.95 -9.65
CA MET A 38 -11.81 21.31 -8.62
C MET A 38 -11.76 20.22 -7.54
N LEU A 39 -12.90 19.84 -6.98
CA LEU A 39 -12.97 18.80 -5.95
C LEU A 39 -12.45 17.45 -6.45
N GLN A 40 -12.76 17.07 -7.69
CA GLN A 40 -12.23 15.84 -8.30
C GLN A 40 -10.71 15.87 -8.40
N ARG A 41 -10.11 17.02 -8.72
CA ARG A 41 -8.65 17.20 -8.74
C ARG A 41 -8.07 17.07 -7.33
N GLU A 42 -8.67 17.72 -6.34
CA GLU A 42 -8.23 17.65 -4.94
C GLU A 42 -8.27 16.21 -4.41
N ILE A 43 -9.37 15.49 -4.67
CA ILE A 43 -9.49 14.06 -4.34
C ILE A 43 -8.39 13.24 -5.00
N SER A 44 -8.10 13.49 -6.28
CA SER A 44 -7.06 12.76 -7.01
C SER A 44 -5.67 13.01 -6.43
N VAL A 45 -5.36 14.24 -6.03
CA VAL A 45 -4.10 14.60 -5.38
C VAL A 45 -4.00 13.89 -4.02
N ALA A 46 -5.04 13.97 -3.19
CA ALA A 46 -5.05 13.33 -1.88
C ALA A 46 -4.89 11.80 -1.97
N GLN A 47 -5.56 11.16 -2.94
CA GLN A 47 -5.42 9.72 -3.19
C GLN A 47 -4.00 9.34 -3.60
N ARG A 48 -3.34 10.17 -4.41
CA ARG A 48 -1.94 9.96 -4.79
C ARG A 48 -1.02 10.07 -3.58
N GLU A 49 -1.14 11.11 -2.78
CA GLU A 49 -0.32 11.30 -1.57
C GLU A 49 -0.50 10.14 -0.58
N LEU A 50 -1.74 9.65 -0.43
CA LEU A 50 -2.03 8.47 0.38
C LEU A 50 -1.32 7.23 -0.15
N ALA A 51 -1.39 6.98 -1.46
CA ALA A 51 -0.74 5.84 -2.09
C ALA A 51 0.80 5.91 -1.96
N GLU A 52 1.40 7.09 -2.15
CA GLU A 52 2.83 7.31 -1.96
C GLU A 52 3.25 7.03 -0.51
N THR A 53 2.50 7.53 0.47
CA THR A 53 2.75 7.29 1.89
C THR A 53 2.61 5.81 2.24
N GLN A 54 1.56 5.14 1.76
CA GLN A 54 1.36 3.70 1.98
C GLN A 54 2.50 2.88 1.38
N ALA A 55 2.98 3.24 0.18
CA ALA A 55 4.13 2.59 -0.43
C ALA A 55 5.38 2.75 0.44
N GLN A 56 5.69 3.96 0.93
CA GLN A 56 6.83 4.20 1.82
C GLN A 56 6.75 3.35 3.10
N VAL A 57 5.58 3.28 3.74
CA VAL A 57 5.34 2.44 4.92
C VAL A 57 5.56 0.96 4.60
N SER A 58 5.04 0.48 3.46
CA SER A 58 5.21 -0.92 3.04
C SER A 58 6.67 -1.28 2.78
N MET A 59 7.45 -0.36 2.18
CA MET A 59 8.88 -0.55 1.95
C MET A 59 9.66 -0.62 3.26
N TYR A 60 9.38 0.30 4.20
CA TYR A 60 10.03 0.31 5.51
C TYR A 60 9.71 -0.98 6.29
N THR A 61 8.45 -1.40 6.32
CA THR A 61 8.04 -2.64 7.00
C THR A 61 8.67 -3.87 6.38
N ALA A 62 8.75 -3.97 5.05
CA ALA A 62 9.45 -5.05 4.36
C ALA A 62 10.96 -5.05 4.67
N GLN A 63 11.59 -3.88 4.73
CA GLN A 63 13.00 -3.75 5.10
C GLN A 63 13.24 -4.25 6.54
N VAL A 64 12.45 -3.79 7.50
CA VAL A 64 12.53 -4.23 8.91
C VAL A 64 12.33 -5.75 9.02
N GLN A 65 11.37 -6.31 8.30
CA GLN A 65 11.14 -7.77 8.27
C GLN A 65 12.34 -8.52 7.69
N SER A 66 12.90 -8.07 6.56
CA SER A 66 14.09 -8.70 5.97
C SER A 66 15.31 -8.65 6.90
N GLN A 67 15.47 -7.57 7.67
CA GLN A 67 16.56 -7.45 8.64
C GLN A 67 16.33 -8.35 9.86
N SER A 68 15.10 -8.44 10.36
CA SER A 68 14.73 -9.38 11.43
C SER A 68 14.95 -10.83 10.99
N ASN A 69 14.56 -11.19 9.77
CA ASN A 69 14.81 -12.52 9.21
C ASN A 69 16.31 -12.83 9.10
N GLN A 70 17.13 -11.85 8.69
CA GLN A 70 18.58 -12.01 8.68
C GLN A 70 19.14 -12.21 10.09
N ILE A 71 18.78 -11.34 11.05
CA ILE A 71 19.22 -11.45 12.46
C ILE A 71 18.86 -12.82 13.04
N THR A 72 17.65 -13.30 12.76
CA THR A 72 17.20 -14.61 13.22
C THR A 72 18.04 -15.73 12.60
N GLN A 73 18.34 -15.67 11.29
CA GLN A 73 19.22 -16.64 10.63
C GLN A 73 20.65 -16.65 11.20
N VAL A 74 21.28 -15.50 11.41
CA VAL A 74 22.62 -15.47 12.04
C VAL A 74 22.58 -15.97 13.48
N GLN A 75 21.53 -15.64 14.25
CA GLN A 75 21.36 -16.16 15.61
C GLN A 75 21.28 -17.69 15.62
N TYR A 76 20.47 -18.28 14.73
CA TYR A 76 20.44 -19.75 14.56
C TYR A 76 21.81 -20.34 14.21
N LEU A 77 22.59 -19.68 13.36
CA LEU A 77 23.93 -20.17 13.00
C LEU A 77 24.91 -20.08 14.18
N VAL A 78 24.87 -18.99 14.97
CA VAL A 78 25.73 -18.77 16.14
C VAL A 78 25.37 -19.74 17.28
N ASP A 79 24.09 -19.96 17.55
CA ASP A 79 23.64 -20.89 18.60
C ASP A 79 23.99 -22.34 18.25
N ASN A 80 23.91 -22.71 16.97
CA ASN A 80 24.30 -24.03 16.49
C ASN A 80 25.83 -24.21 16.33
N ALA A 81 26.62 -23.14 16.37
CA ALA A 81 28.09 -23.22 16.33
C ALA A 81 28.70 -23.80 17.63
N HIS A 82 27.94 -23.87 18.72
CA HIS A 82 28.37 -24.44 20.01
C HIS A 82 28.13 -25.97 20.12
N LEU A 83 27.48 -26.57 19.12
CA LEU A 83 27.27 -28.02 19.01
C LEU A 83 28.22 -28.59 17.94
N ILE A 84 29.52 -28.64 18.21
CA ILE A 84 30.40 -29.68 17.67
C ILE A 84 30.45 -30.79 18.74
N PRO A 85 29.62 -31.83 18.68
CA PRO A 85 29.81 -33.00 19.54
C PRO A 85 30.99 -33.77 18.95
N ASN A 86 32.12 -33.78 19.66
CA ASN A 86 33.20 -34.77 19.57
C ASN A 86 33.38 -35.44 18.19
N GLN A 87 34.26 -34.92 17.34
CA GLN A 87 34.83 -35.75 16.28
C GLN A 87 35.55 -36.94 16.93
N PRO A 88 35.25 -38.20 16.54
CA PRO A 88 35.96 -39.36 17.06
C PRO A 88 37.43 -39.37 16.63
N PRO A 89 38.30 -40.14 17.31
CA PRO A 89 39.74 -40.14 17.04
C PRO A 89 40.01 -40.51 15.57
N ILE A 90 40.83 -39.72 14.88
CA ILE A 90 41.35 -40.09 13.57
C ILE A 90 42.30 -41.28 13.78
N HIS A 91 41.78 -42.48 13.61
CA HIS A 91 42.55 -43.71 13.53
C HIS A 91 42.29 -44.40 12.20
N GLY A 92 43.37 -44.61 11.47
CA GLY A 92 43.40 -45.42 10.26
C GLY A 92 43.67 -44.60 9.01
N LEU A 93 44.93 -44.30 8.75
CA LEU A 93 45.45 -44.33 7.38
C LEU A 93 45.20 -45.75 6.86
N CYS A 94 44.06 -45.99 6.20
CA CYS A 94 43.89 -47.21 5.42
C CYS A 94 44.46 -46.90 4.03
N GLN A 95 45.67 -47.41 3.80
CA GLN A 95 46.38 -47.37 2.52
C GLN A 95 45.49 -47.87 1.37
N PRO A 96 45.72 -47.36 0.15
CA PRO A 96 45.02 -47.85 -1.04
C PRO A 96 45.34 -49.33 -1.28
N PRO A 97 44.38 -50.16 -1.71
CA PRO A 97 44.69 -51.49 -2.21
C PRO A 97 45.46 -51.34 -3.53
N ASP A 98 46.69 -51.88 -3.56
CA ASP A 98 47.39 -52.18 -4.81
C ASP A 98 46.53 -53.16 -5.60
N ILE A 99 46.19 -52.80 -6.84
CA ILE A 99 45.58 -53.72 -7.79
C ILE A 99 46.53 -53.83 -8.99
N PRO A 100 46.93 -55.06 -9.38
CA PRO A 100 47.85 -55.33 -10.48
C PRO A 100 47.28 -55.03 -11.87
#